data_AF-A0A150P5N0-F1
#
_entry.id   AF-A0A150P5N0-F1
#
_cell.length_a   1.000
_cell.length_b   1.000
_cell.length_c   1.000
_cell.angle_alpha   90.00
_cell.angle_beta   90.00
_cell.angle_gamma   90.00
#
_symmetry.space_group_name_H-M   'P 1'
#
loop_
_entity.id
_entity.type
_entity.pdbx_description
1 polymer ?
#
loop_
_entity_poly.entity_id
_entity_poly.type
_entity_poly.pdbx_seq_one_letter_code
_entity_poly.pdbx_strand_id
1 'polypeptide(L)'
;MGQKLGMTGDDLDRYEVTAEGFAYATQMAWAAANASAAEIACALLINFPAWGFSCGRMAKALRDRYGFGAEHTAFLDAFANLPSFEDTAIAIVQDGLDRGVEPRAIRRTTRLFQAYEKMFWDAMLALGAQKASG
;
A
#
# COMPACT_ATOMS: atom_id res chain seq x y z
N MET A 1 5.05 -15.62 -3.56
CA MET A 1 3.58 -15.76 -3.74
C MET A 1 3.19 -16.27 -5.12
N GLY A 2 3.46 -15.56 -6.22
CA GLY A 2 3.00 -15.93 -7.58
C GLY A 2 3.36 -17.35 -8.01
N GLN A 3 4.60 -17.80 -7.77
CA GLN A 3 5.04 -19.17 -8.07
C GLN A 3 4.19 -20.26 -7.38
N LYS A 4 3.72 -20.02 -6.14
CA LYS A 4 2.83 -20.95 -5.42
C LYS A 4 1.47 -21.09 -6.09
N LEU A 5 1.05 -20.04 -6.78
CA LEU A 5 -0.19 -20.00 -7.56
C LEU A 5 0.02 -20.47 -9.01
N GLY A 6 1.20 -20.99 -9.35
CA GLY A 6 1.52 -21.44 -10.70
C GLY A 6 1.80 -20.30 -11.70
N MET A 7 2.02 -19.07 -11.22
CA MET A 7 2.34 -17.93 -12.09
C MET A 7 3.84 -17.87 -12.39
N THR A 8 4.17 -17.62 -13.65
CA THR A 8 5.51 -17.33 -14.15
C THR A 8 5.81 -15.83 -14.12
N GLY A 9 7.05 -15.44 -14.45
CA GLY A 9 7.40 -14.02 -14.64
C GLY A 9 6.60 -13.39 -15.78
N ASP A 10 6.52 -14.07 -16.92
CA ASP A 10 5.76 -13.62 -18.09
C ASP A 10 4.27 -13.41 -17.78
N ASP A 11 3.67 -14.23 -16.91
CA ASP A 11 2.28 -14.05 -16.48
C ASP A 11 2.09 -12.75 -15.69
N LEU A 12 3.09 -12.37 -14.88
CA LEU A 12 3.08 -11.11 -14.13
C LEU A 12 3.30 -9.91 -15.04
N ASP A 13 4.24 -10.02 -15.98
CA ASP A 13 4.58 -8.94 -16.92
C ASP A 13 3.43 -8.61 -17.88
N ARG A 14 2.62 -9.62 -18.25
CA ARG A 14 1.46 -9.45 -19.13
C ARG A 14 0.19 -9.06 -18.39
N TYR A 15 0.21 -9.02 -17.06
CA TYR A 15 -0.99 -8.72 -16.30
C TYR A 15 -1.46 -7.28 -16.55
N GLU A 16 -2.64 -7.14 -17.14
CA GLU A 16 -3.29 -5.84 -17.31
C GLU A 16 -3.96 -5.43 -15.99
N VAL A 17 -3.40 -4.41 -15.35
CA VAL A 17 -3.96 -3.84 -14.12
C VAL A 17 -5.25 -3.08 -14.40
N THR A 18 -6.25 -3.22 -13.51
CA THR A 18 -7.43 -2.35 -13.55
C THR A 18 -7.06 -0.94 -13.10
N ALA A 19 -7.83 0.06 -13.54
CA ALA A 19 -7.62 1.45 -13.12
C ALA A 19 -7.64 1.58 -11.59
N GLU A 20 -8.62 0.96 -10.93
CA GLU A 20 -8.77 0.97 -9.47
C GLU A 20 -7.63 0.24 -8.76
N GLY A 21 -7.15 -0.88 -9.32
CA GLY A 21 -6.01 -1.62 -8.81
C GLY A 21 -4.69 -0.86 -8.95
N PHE A 22 -4.59 0.07 -9.90
CA PHE A 22 -3.38 0.86 -10.14
C PHE A 22 -3.44 2.28 -9.56
N ALA A 23 -4.61 2.73 -9.10
CA ALA A 23 -4.84 4.09 -8.64
C ALA A 23 -3.96 4.48 -7.44
N TYR A 24 -3.73 3.55 -6.50
CA TYR A 24 -2.86 3.81 -5.35
C TYR A 24 -1.40 4.09 -5.75
N ALA A 25 -0.82 3.21 -6.58
CA ALA A 25 0.54 3.40 -7.09
C ALA A 25 0.66 4.71 -7.89
N THR A 26 -0.35 5.04 -8.70
CA THR A 26 -0.39 6.28 -9.48
C THR A 26 -0.44 7.51 -8.57
N GLN A 27 -1.26 7.49 -7.51
CA GLN A 27 -1.29 8.59 -6.53
C GLN A 27 0.05 8.76 -5.81
N MET A 28 0.71 7.66 -5.44
CA MET A 28 2.03 7.73 -4.79
C MET A 28 3.06 8.35 -5.74
N ALA A 29 3.10 7.93 -7.00
CA ALA A 29 4.01 8.47 -8.01
C ALA A 29 3.72 9.95 -8.29
N TRP A 30 2.45 10.34 -8.41
CA TRP A 30 2.06 11.73 -8.59
C TRP A 30 2.48 12.58 -7.38
N ALA A 31 2.23 12.11 -6.16
CA ALA A 31 2.62 12.84 -4.95
C ALA A 31 4.15 12.97 -4.84
N ALA A 32 4.92 11.91 -5.16
CA ALA A 32 6.38 11.97 -5.18
C ALA A 32 6.92 13.05 -6.13
N ALA A 33 6.23 13.31 -7.23
CA ALA A 33 6.63 14.33 -8.20
C ALA A 33 6.09 15.74 -7.91
N ASN A 34 4.97 15.87 -7.19
CA ASN A 34 4.22 17.13 -7.09
C ASN A 34 3.96 17.64 -5.66
N ALA A 35 4.10 16.78 -4.64
CA ALA A 35 3.84 17.13 -3.25
C ALA A 35 5.15 17.41 -2.51
N SER A 36 5.05 18.09 -1.36
CA SER A 36 6.19 18.32 -0.48
C SER A 36 6.61 17.05 0.29
N ALA A 37 7.85 17.03 0.77
CA ALA A 37 8.34 15.96 1.64
C ALA A 37 7.49 15.81 2.91
N ALA A 38 6.97 16.91 3.48
CA ALA A 38 6.09 16.90 4.65
C ALA A 38 4.74 16.22 4.35
N GLU A 39 4.15 16.47 3.19
CA GLU A 39 2.95 15.78 2.75
C GLU A 39 3.16 14.27 2.61
N ILE A 40 4.25 13.85 1.96
CA ILE A 40 4.56 12.45 1.74
C ILE A 40 4.90 11.75 3.05
N ALA A 41 5.75 12.34 3.90
CA ALA A 41 6.16 11.75 5.17
C ALA A 41 4.97 11.50 6.10
N CYS A 42 4.06 12.48 6.23
CA CYS A 42 2.83 12.30 6.99
C CYS A 42 1.92 11.24 6.36
N ALA A 43 1.75 11.27 5.03
CA ALA A 43 0.90 10.32 4.33
C ALA A 43 1.37 8.88 4.55
N LEU A 44 2.67 8.61 4.39
CA LEU A 44 3.25 7.29 4.60
C LEU A 44 3.20 6.86 6.07
N LEU A 45 3.48 7.76 7.02
CA LEU A 45 3.44 7.45 8.46
C LEU A 45 2.08 6.91 8.89
N ILE A 46 1.00 7.48 8.34
CA ILE A 46 -0.37 7.07 8.65
C ILE A 46 -0.82 5.88 7.80
N ASN A 47 -0.35 5.77 6.55
CA ASN A 47 -0.76 4.72 5.61
C ASN A 47 -0.10 3.36 5.85
N PHE A 48 1.20 3.32 6.11
CA PHE A 48 1.91 2.05 6.26
C PHE A 48 1.40 1.17 7.41
N PRO A 49 0.96 1.68 8.57
CA PRO A 49 0.31 0.86 9.58
C PRO A 49 -0.99 0.18 9.09
N ALA A 50 -1.83 0.89 8.33
CA ALA A 50 -3.07 0.34 7.79
C ALA A 50 -2.80 -0.73 6.71
N TRP A 51 -1.87 -0.44 5.81
CA TRP A 51 -1.37 -1.38 4.81
C TRP A 51 -0.78 -2.64 5.45
N GLY A 52 0.12 -2.47 6.41
CA GLY A 52 0.79 -3.54 7.13
C GLY A 52 -0.21 -4.44 7.87
N PHE A 53 -1.23 -3.86 8.50
CA PHE A 53 -2.31 -4.62 9.14
C PHE A 53 -3.05 -5.52 8.13
N SER A 54 -3.40 -4.99 6.97
CA SER A 54 -4.04 -5.77 5.88
C SER A 54 -3.13 -6.89 5.37
N CYS A 55 -1.85 -6.58 5.14
CA CYS A 55 -0.84 -7.56 4.73
C CYS A 55 -0.68 -8.69 5.75
N GLY A 56 -0.59 -8.38 7.04
CA GLY A 56 -0.43 -9.38 8.11
C GLY A 56 -1.64 -10.31 8.21
N ARG A 57 -2.86 -9.76 8.08
CA ARG A 57 -4.09 -10.57 8.03
C ARG A 57 -4.12 -11.50 6.83
N MET A 58 -3.75 -10.98 5.65
CA MET A 58 -3.67 -11.77 4.42
C MET A 58 -2.64 -12.91 4.56
N ALA A 59 -1.44 -12.60 5.06
CA ALA A 59 -0.36 -13.57 5.23
C ALA A 59 -0.78 -14.71 6.17
N LYS A 60 -1.39 -14.37 7.31
CA LYS A 60 -1.94 -15.35 8.25
C LYS A 60 -3.00 -16.23 7.58
N ALA A 61 -3.96 -15.65 6.87
CA ALA A 61 -5.02 -16.43 6.21
C ALA A 61 -4.46 -17.38 5.14
N LEU A 62 -3.50 -16.93 4.33
CA LEU A 62 -2.85 -17.75 3.30
C LEU A 62 -2.13 -18.97 3.90
N ARG A 63 -1.42 -18.78 5.01
CA ARG A 63 -0.73 -19.88 5.69
C ARG A 63 -1.70 -20.84 6.36
N ASP A 64 -2.65 -20.31 7.13
CA ASP A 64 -3.55 -21.12 7.95
C ASP A 64 -4.57 -21.92 7.12
N ARG A 65 -4.95 -21.42 5.94
CA ARG A 65 -6.09 -21.96 5.17
C ARG A 65 -5.77 -22.44 3.75
N TYR A 66 -4.67 -21.97 3.17
CA TYR A 66 -4.39 -22.20 1.74
C TYR A 66 -3.03 -22.88 1.50
N GLY A 67 -2.37 -23.37 2.56
CA GLY A 67 -1.13 -24.16 2.44
C GLY A 67 0.06 -23.36 1.92
N PHE A 68 0.09 -22.04 2.16
CA PHE A 68 1.25 -21.20 1.88
C PHE A 68 2.30 -21.35 2.99
N GLY A 69 3.58 -21.31 2.60
CA GLY A 69 4.72 -21.22 3.51
C GLY A 69 5.17 -19.78 3.75
N ALA A 70 6.09 -19.57 4.69
CA ALA A 70 6.61 -18.24 5.05
C ALA A 70 7.34 -17.57 3.89
N GLU A 71 8.10 -18.33 3.11
CA GLU A 71 8.75 -17.92 1.87
C GLU A 71 7.76 -17.39 0.82
N HIS A 72 6.55 -17.93 0.83
CA HIS A 72 5.52 -17.53 -0.13
C HIS A 72 4.86 -16.19 0.26
N THR A 73 4.80 -15.88 1.56
CA THR A 73 4.18 -14.67 2.12
C THR A 73 5.16 -13.57 2.51
N ALA A 74 6.48 -13.78 2.30
CA ALA A 74 7.54 -12.89 2.75
C ALA A 74 7.32 -11.39 2.41
N PHE A 75 6.76 -11.07 1.23
CA PHE A 75 6.39 -9.71 0.87
C PHE A 75 5.36 -9.09 1.84
N LEU A 76 4.30 -9.83 2.16
CA LEU A 76 3.27 -9.39 3.09
C LEU A 76 3.83 -9.29 4.51
N ASP A 77 4.66 -10.25 4.92
CA ASP A 77 5.28 -10.26 6.24
C ASP A 77 6.24 -9.07 6.41
N ALA A 78 6.95 -8.66 5.36
CA ALA A 78 7.81 -7.48 5.40
C ALA A 78 7.01 -6.20 5.68
N PHE A 79 5.86 -6.01 5.02
CA PHE A 79 4.99 -4.87 5.27
C PHE A 79 4.28 -4.93 6.62
N ALA A 80 3.89 -6.13 7.07
CA ALA A 80 3.25 -6.33 8.36
C ALA A 80 4.16 -5.99 9.55
N ASN A 81 5.48 -6.05 9.36
CA ASN A 81 6.49 -5.84 10.40
C ASN A 81 7.41 -4.65 10.11
N LEU A 82 6.92 -3.64 9.36
CA LEU A 82 7.70 -2.43 9.12
C LEU A 82 8.07 -1.76 10.45
N PRO A 83 9.33 -1.36 10.64
CA PRO A 83 9.72 -0.57 11.80
C PRO A 83 9.02 0.80 11.75
N SER A 84 8.69 1.34 12.93
CA SER A 84 8.21 2.72 13.01
C SER A 84 9.31 3.68 12.53
N PHE A 85 8.89 4.74 11.84
CA PHE A 85 9.72 5.87 11.42
C PHE A 85 9.13 7.20 11.90
N GLU A 86 8.32 7.16 12.95
CA GLU A 86 7.55 8.29 13.49
C GLU A 86 8.41 9.53 13.76
N ASP A 87 9.52 9.38 14.49
CA ASP A 87 10.42 10.50 14.79
C ASP A 87 10.97 11.18 13.54
N THR A 88 11.32 10.37 12.53
CA THR A 88 11.82 10.88 11.24
C THR A 88 10.72 11.62 10.48
N ALA A 89 9.51 11.05 10.45
CA ALA A 89 8.37 11.68 9.80
C ALA A 89 7.96 12.99 10.49
N ILE A 90 7.93 13.02 11.83
CA ILE A 90 7.64 14.23 12.61
C ILE A 90 8.67 15.33 12.29
N ALA A 91 9.95 15.00 12.23
CA ALA A 91 11.00 15.97 11.90
C ALA A 91 10.83 16.55 10.48
N ILE A 92 10.52 15.71 9.49
CA ILE A 92 10.27 16.14 8.11
C ILE A 92 9.01 17.01 8.00
N VAL A 93 7.95 16.62 8.71
CA VAL A 93 6.70 17.40 8.75
C VAL A 93 6.95 18.76 9.37
N GLN A 94 7.69 18.83 10.48
CA GLN A 94 8.01 20.09 11.13
C GLN A 94 8.87 21.00 10.24
N ASP A 95 9.92 20.49 9.59
CA ASP A 95 10.73 21.28 8.64
C ASP A 95 9.87 21.84 7.49
N GLY A 96 8.91 21.06 6.97
CA GLY A 96 7.99 21.55 5.96
C GLY A 96 7.07 22.67 6.47
N LEU A 97 6.51 22.52 7.68
CA LEU A 97 5.67 23.55 8.30
C LEU A 97 6.46 24.84 8.54
N ASP A 98 7.70 24.75 9.02
CA ASP A 98 8.58 25.89 9.26
C ASP A 98 8.93 26.62 7.94
N ARG A 99 8.92 25.91 6.81
CA ARG A 99 9.12 26.46 5.45
C ARG A 99 7.83 26.91 4.77
N GLY A 100 6.69 26.88 5.46
CA GLY A 100 5.42 27.38 4.95
C GLY A 100 4.61 26.36 4.14
N VAL A 101 4.89 25.05 4.25
CA VAL A 101 3.96 24.03 3.72
C VAL A 101 2.63 24.16 4.46
N GLU A 102 1.55 24.32 3.70
CA GLU A 102 0.22 24.48 4.26
C GLU A 102 -0.23 23.19 5.00
N PRO A 103 -0.62 23.26 6.29
CA PRO A 103 -1.14 22.11 7.04
C PRO A 103 -2.30 21.41 6.33
N ARG A 104 -3.10 22.17 5.59
CA ARG A 104 -4.22 21.66 4.78
C ARG A 104 -3.75 20.77 3.63
N ALA A 105 -2.59 21.04 3.04
CA ALA A 105 -2.01 20.21 1.99
C ALA A 105 -1.57 18.84 2.57
N ILE A 106 -0.85 18.86 3.71
CA ILE A 106 -0.45 17.65 4.44
C ILE A 106 -1.68 16.78 4.74
N ARG A 107 -2.71 17.35 5.36
CA ARG A 107 -3.95 16.62 5.66
C ARG A 107 -4.63 16.08 4.41
N ARG A 108 -4.64 16.84 3.31
CA ARG A 108 -5.27 16.42 2.05
C ARG A 108 -4.54 15.21 1.47
N THR A 109 -3.21 15.28 1.35
CA THR A 109 -2.38 14.23 0.77
C THR A 109 -2.46 12.94 1.60
N THR A 110 -2.37 13.02 2.93
CA THR A 110 -2.56 11.87 3.83
C THR A 110 -3.93 11.21 3.65
N ARG A 111 -5.00 12.00 3.58
CA ARG A 111 -6.35 11.47 3.37
C ARG A 111 -6.50 10.81 1.99
N LEU A 112 -5.87 11.36 0.95
CA LEU A 112 -5.91 10.76 -0.38
C LEU A 112 -5.20 9.41 -0.42
N PHE A 113 -4.02 9.27 0.20
CA PHE A 113 -3.30 7.99 0.27
C PHE A 113 -4.18 6.88 0.86
N GLN A 114 -4.84 7.15 1.99
CA GLN A 114 -5.79 6.22 2.61
C GLN A 114 -6.96 5.85 1.69
N ALA A 115 -7.54 6.83 0.99
CA ALA A 115 -8.66 6.60 0.09
C ALA A 115 -8.28 5.75 -1.12
N TYR A 116 -7.12 6.01 -1.72
CA TYR A 116 -6.62 5.23 -2.84
C TYR A 116 -6.15 3.83 -2.42
N GLU A 117 -5.55 3.68 -1.24
CA GLU A 117 -5.27 2.36 -0.67
C GLU A 117 -6.57 1.56 -0.52
N LYS A 118 -7.63 2.17 0.03
CA LYS A 118 -8.93 1.52 0.15
C LYS A 118 -9.47 1.08 -1.21
N MET A 119 -9.39 1.95 -2.21
CA MET A 119 -9.81 1.64 -3.58
C MET A 119 -9.08 0.42 -4.15
N PHE A 120 -7.78 0.29 -3.87
CA PHE A 120 -6.99 -0.89 -4.24
C PHE A 120 -7.51 -2.17 -3.55
N TRP A 121 -7.75 -2.14 -2.24
CA TRP A 121 -8.28 -3.30 -1.52
C TRP A 121 -9.70 -3.69 -1.98
N ASP A 122 -10.56 -2.71 -2.25
CA ASP A 122 -11.90 -2.93 -2.79
C ASP A 122 -11.83 -3.59 -4.18
N ALA A 123 -10.93 -3.13 -5.05
CA ALA A 123 -10.73 -3.68 -6.38
C ALA A 123 -10.27 -5.15 -6.33
N MET A 124 -9.33 -5.48 -5.43
CA MET A 124 -8.88 -6.86 -5.25
C MET A 124 -10.00 -7.78 -4.74
N LEU A 125 -10.83 -7.30 -3.81
CA LEU A 125 -11.98 -8.05 -3.33
C LEU A 125 -12.97 -8.32 -4.46
N ALA A 126 -13.28 -7.31 -5.27
CA ALA A 126 -14.20 -7.44 -6.41
C ALA A 126 -13.69 -8.45 -7.45
N LEU A 127 -12.42 -8.36 -7.82
CA LEU A 127 -11.79 -9.30 -8.78
C LEU A 127 -11.77 -10.74 -8.23
N GLY A 128 -11.50 -10.91 -6.94
CA GLY A 128 -11.56 -12.23 -6.29
C GLY A 128 -12.96 -12.84 -6.27
N ALA A 129 -13.99 -12.02 -6.03
CA ALA A 129 -15.39 -12.48 -6.00
C ALA A 129 -15.91 -12.88 -7.40
N GLN A 130 -15.50 -12.13 -8.44
CA GLN A 130 -15.86 -12.45 -9.82
C GLN A 130 -15.32 -13.82 -10.26
N LYS A 131 -14.05 -14.12 -9.94
CA LYS A 131 -13.43 -15.42 -10.23
C LYS A 131 -14.08 -16.60 -9.49
N ALA A 132 -14.71 -16.37 -8.34
CA ALA A 132 -15.40 -17.42 -7.61
C ALA A 132 -16.81 -17.74 -8.16
N SER A 133 -17.34 -16.87 -9.04
CA SER A 133 -18.70 -16.95 -9.57
C SER A 133 -18.78 -17.46 -11.02
N GLY A 134 -17.64 -17.67 -11.68
CA GLY A 134 -17.52 -18.22 -13.03
C GLY A 134 -16.81 -19.56 -13.03
#